data_AF-A0A2S1WXQ8-F1
#
_entry.id   AF-A0A2S1WXQ8-F1
#
_cell.length_a   1.000
_cell.length_b   1.000
_cell.length_c   1.000
_cell.angle_alpha   90.00
_cell.angle_beta   90.00
_cell.angle_gamma   90.00
#
_symmetry.space_group_name_H-M   'P 1'
#
loop_
_entity.id
_entity.type
_entity.pdbx_description
1 polymer ?
#
loop_
_entity_poly.entity_id
_entity_poly.type
_entity_poly.pdbx_seq_one_letter_code
_entity_poly.pdbx_strand_id
1 'polypeptide(L)' 'IGGHGDDSLQGDGGQAYTGPSGDDILSGGAGDDLLRGGAGVDTFYGGDGFDRITF' A
#
# COMPACT_ATOMS: atom_id res chain seq x y z
N ILE A 1 -3.55 -2.95 8.68
CA ILE A 1 -2.93 -1.73 9.23
C ILE A 1 -1.63 -2.13 9.94
N GLY A 2 -0.49 -1.68 9.40
CA GLY A 2 0.85 -2.15 9.77
C GLY A 2 1.39 -1.65 11.12
N GLY A 3 1.04 -0.43 11.55
CA GLY A 3 1.61 0.17 12.78
C GLY A 3 3.02 0.73 12.56
N HIS A 4 3.64 1.45 13.50
CA HIS A 4 4.91 2.13 13.19
C HIS A 4 6.07 1.15 12.83
N GLY A 5 6.78 1.41 11.72
CA GLY A 5 7.92 0.62 11.26
C GLY A 5 7.85 0.37 9.74
N ASP A 6 8.83 -0.38 9.23
CA ASP A 6 8.84 -0.85 7.84
C ASP A 6 7.91 -2.08 7.73
N ASP A 7 6.79 -1.93 7.03
CA ASP A 7 5.76 -2.95 6.96
C ASP A 7 5.67 -3.62 5.58
N SER A 8 5.24 -4.88 5.56
CA SER A 8 4.80 -5.57 4.33
C SER A 8 3.29 -5.73 4.37
N LEU A 9 2.60 -4.99 3.50
CA LEU A 9 1.16 -4.78 3.56
C LEU A 9 0.50 -5.27 2.27
N GLN A 10 -0.44 -6.20 2.39
CA GLN A 10 -1.18 -6.75 1.25
C GLN A 10 -2.66 -6.35 1.32
N GLY A 11 -3.14 -5.65 0.29
CA GLY A 11 -4.56 -5.39 0.05
C GLY A 11 -5.28 -6.66 -0.40
N ASP A 12 -6.52 -6.79 0.02
CA ASP A 12 -7.41 -7.92 -0.25
C ASP A 12 -8.43 -7.64 -1.36
N GLY A 13 -8.11 -6.70 -2.27
CA GLY A 13 -8.87 -6.42 -3.48
C GLY A 13 -9.90 -5.30 -3.33
N GLY A 14 -9.43 -4.05 -3.47
CA GLY A 14 -10.27 -2.86 -3.60
C GLY A 14 -10.45 -2.04 -2.32
N GLN A 15 -9.52 -2.13 -1.36
CA GLN A 15 -9.59 -1.38 -0.10
C GLN A 15 -8.42 -0.40 0.04
N ALA A 16 -8.72 0.75 0.66
CA ALA A 16 -7.76 1.79 0.97
C ALA A 16 -6.71 1.27 1.97
N TYR A 17 -5.51 0.95 1.49
CA TYR A 17 -4.39 0.60 2.34
C TYR A 17 -3.65 1.86 2.77
N THR A 18 -3.45 2.06 4.07
CA THR A 18 -2.60 3.14 4.60
C THR A 18 -1.43 2.53 5.36
N GLY A 19 -0.28 2.61 4.73
CA GLY A 19 1.06 2.53 5.31
C GLY A 19 1.21 3.59 6.40
N PRO A 20 1.76 3.22 7.56
CA PRO A 20 2.10 4.10 8.66
C PRO A 20 3.36 4.93 8.31
N SER A 21 4.24 5.20 9.27
CA SER A 21 5.52 5.87 9.03
C SER A 21 6.61 4.80 8.97
N GLY A 22 7.47 4.84 7.96
CA GLY A 22 8.48 3.81 7.71
C GLY A 22 8.74 3.66 6.21
N ASP A 23 9.73 2.87 5.85
CA ASP A 23 9.96 2.49 4.46
C ASP A 23 9.13 1.24 4.16
N ASP A 24 7.90 1.42 3.65
CA ASP A 24 6.91 0.35 3.55
C ASP A 24 6.93 -0.38 2.20
N ILE A 25 6.50 -1.64 2.18
CA ILE A 25 6.20 -2.42 0.97
C ILE A 25 4.70 -2.69 0.92
N LEU A 26 4.00 -2.06 -0.02
CA LEU A 26 2.55 -2.20 -0.21
C LEU A 26 2.24 -2.98 -1.49
N SER A 27 1.33 -3.95 -1.42
CA SER A 27 0.86 -4.75 -2.57
C SER A 27 -0.67 -4.74 -2.67
N GLY A 28 -1.24 -4.28 -3.79
CA GLY A 28 -2.70 -4.18 -4.02
C GLY A 28 -3.35 -5.53 -4.35
N GLY A 29 -2.75 -6.28 -5.26
CA GLY A 29 -3.24 -7.61 -5.63
C GLY A 29 -4.10 -7.55 -6.90
N ALA A 30 -5.34 -8.02 -6.86
CA ALA A 30 -6.25 -7.94 -8.00
C ALA A 30 -7.42 -7.03 -7.67
N GLY A 31 -7.86 -6.22 -8.64
CA GLY A 31 -8.88 -5.20 -8.48
C GLY A 31 -8.31 -3.80 -8.52
N ASP A 32 -9.18 -2.79 -8.44
CA ASP A 32 -8.74 -1.39 -8.44
C ASP A 32 -8.40 -0.96 -7.01
N ASP A 33 -7.11 -0.83 -6.68
CA ASP A 33 -6.66 -0.58 -5.32
C ASP A 33 -6.32 0.90 -5.04
N LEU A 34 -6.50 1.32 -3.78
CA LEU A 34 -5.98 2.59 -3.27
C LEU A 34 -4.85 2.30 -2.27
N LEU A 35 -3.61 2.53 -2.69
CA LEU A 35 -2.43 2.33 -1.84
C LEU A 35 -1.92 3.68 -1.33
N ARG A 36 -1.72 3.80 -0.02
CA ARG A 36 -1.20 5.01 0.62
C ARG A 36 0.03 4.67 1.44
N GLY A 37 1.20 5.22 1.09
CA GLY A 37 2.46 4.88 1.75
C GLY A 37 2.67 5.58 3.08
N GLY A 38 2.24 6.83 3.22
CA GLY A 38 2.58 7.61 4.40
C GLY A 38 3.96 8.25 4.26
N ALA A 39 4.72 8.30 5.35
CA ALA A 39 6.00 9.00 5.37
C ALA A 39 7.16 8.00 5.38
N GLY A 40 8.04 8.09 4.38
CA GLY A 40 9.21 7.23 4.22
C GLY A 40 9.50 6.99 2.75
N VAL A 41 10.38 6.04 2.45
CA VAL A 41 10.67 5.57 1.10
C VAL A 41 9.91 4.27 0.86
N ASP A 42 8.70 4.42 0.33
CA ASP A 42 7.78 3.30 0.12
C ASP A 42 7.95 2.65 -1.25
N THR A 43 7.72 1.34 -1.32
CA THR A 43 7.66 0.53 -2.54
C THR A 43 6.25 0.00 -2.75
N PHE A 44 5.65 0.28 -3.91
CA PHE A 44 4.29 -0.12 -4.24
C PHE A 44 4.25 -1.17 -5.36
N TYR A 45 3.47 -2.21 -5.16
CA TYR A 45 3.09 -3.22 -6.15
C TYR A 45 1.57 -3.14 -6.37
N GLY A 46 1.12 -2.42 -7.40
CA GLY A 46 -0.32 -2.26 -7.68
C GLY A 46 -1.02 -3.59 -7.92
N GLY A 47 -0.51 -4.35 -8.90
CA GLY A 47 -1.09 -5.63 -9.30
C GLY A 47 -2.00 -5.45 -10.52
N ASP A 48 -3.08 -6.23 -10.60
CA ASP A 48 -4.02 -6.20 -11.72
C ASP A 48 -5.16 -5.23 -11.43
N GLY A 49 -5.34 -4.18 -12.23
CA GLY A 49 -6.44 -3.24 -12.08
C GLY A 49 -6.02 -1.79 -12.35
N PHE A 50 -6.92 -0.85 -12.06
CA PHE A 50 -6.62 0.58 -12.09
C PHE A 50 -6.33 1.08 -10.68
N ASP A 51 -5.04 1.07 -10.34
CA ASP A 51 -4.59 1.45 -9.01
C ASP A 51 -4.37 2.95 -8.87
N ARG A 52 -4.61 3.44 -7.66
CA ARG A 52 -4.30 4.81 -7.25
C ARG A 52 -3.32 4.77 -6.08
N ILE A 53 -2.15 5.39 -6.29
CA ILE A 53 -1.13 5.52 -5.26
C ILE A 53 -1.16 6.94 -4.68
N THR A 54 -1.08 7.02 -3.36
CA THR A 54 -0.96 8.27 -2.59
C THR A 54 0.18 8.15 -1.59
N PHE A 55 0.74 9.29 -1.20
CA PHE A 55 1.87 9.41 -0.28
C PHE A 55 1.35 10.15 0.96
#